data_AF-A0A7Y8TX51-F1
#
_entry.id   AF-A0A7Y8TX51-F1
#
_cell.length_a   1.000
_cell.length_b   1.000
_cell.length_c   1.000
_cell.angle_alpha   90.00
_cell.angle_beta   90.00
_cell.angle_gamma   90.00
#
_symmetry.space_group_name_H-M   'P 1'
#
loop_
_entity.id
_entity.type
_entity.pdbx_description
1 polymer ?
#
loop_
_entity_poly.entity_id
_entity_poly.type
_entity_poly.pdbx_seq_one_letter_code
_entity_poly.pdbx_strand_id
1 'polypeptide(L)' 'MSEDQNSVVTLKVRVSPEFREKIVNTAKANNRSMNQEIVARLEQSFANDEKPSNQYVDISKALALIFDEIQDLKNNSKK' A
#
# COMPACT_ATOMS: atom_id res chain seq x y z
N MET A 1 39.87 9.60 1.84
CA MET A 1 38.89 10.35 2.64
C MET A 1 37.61 10.44 1.81
N SER A 2 36.66 9.56 2.12
CA SER A 2 35.20 9.66 1.92
C SER A 2 34.64 10.04 0.52
N GLU A 3 34.45 9.04 -0.36
CA GLU A 3 33.71 9.19 -1.63
C GLU A 3 32.18 8.92 -1.51
N ASP A 4 31.66 8.58 -0.32
CA ASP A 4 30.28 8.06 -0.18
C ASP A 4 29.19 9.08 0.20
N GLN A 5 29.33 10.37 -0.14
CA GLN A 5 28.28 11.37 0.16
C GLN A 5 27.54 11.92 -1.07
N ASN A 6 27.80 11.40 -2.28
CA ASN A 6 27.25 11.97 -3.52
C ASN A 6 26.09 11.17 -4.15
N SER A 7 25.48 10.20 -3.46
CA SER A 7 24.38 9.39 -4.00
C SER A 7 22.98 9.95 -3.72
N VAL A 8 22.87 11.06 -2.98
CA VAL A 8 21.57 11.64 -2.59
C VAL A 8 21.21 12.79 -3.52
N VAL A 9 20.14 12.63 -4.29
CA VAL A 9 19.58 13.69 -5.15
C VAL A 9 18.64 14.58 -4.33
N THR A 10 18.90 15.90 -4.31
CA THR A 10 18.03 16.87 -3.63
C THR A 10 16.95 17.41 -4.56
N LEU A 11 15.68 17.18 -4.21
CA LEU A 11 14.51 17.63 -4.97
C LEU A 11 13.87 18.86 -4.30
N LYS A 12 13.59 19.90 -5.09
CA LYS A 12 12.81 21.07 -4.64
C LYS A 12 11.35 20.89 -5.02
N VAL A 13 10.50 20.56 -4.04
CA VAL A 13 9.06 20.38 -4.24
C VAL A 13 8.31 21.65 -3.85
N ARG A 14 7.42 22.14 -4.71
CA ARG A 14 6.53 23.27 -4.41
C ARG A 14 5.26 22.72 -3.76
N VAL A 15 4.92 23.21 -2.58
CA VAL A 15 3.74 22.80 -1.81
C VAL A 15 3.01 24.02 -1.26
N SER A 16 1.71 23.88 -0.99
CA SER A 16 0.96 24.90 -0.26
C SER A 16 1.40 24.98 1.21
N PRO A 17 1.21 26.13 1.87
CA PRO A 17 1.54 26.29 3.29
C PRO A 17 0.79 25.29 4.18
N GLU A 18 -0.51 25.12 3.95
CA GLU A 18 -1.35 24.18 4.71
C GLU A 18 -0.85 22.73 4.58
N PHE A 19 -0.43 22.33 3.38
CA PHE A 19 0.11 20.99 3.17
C PHE A 19 1.44 20.79 3.88
N ARG A 20 2.31 21.81 3.90
CA ARG A 20 3.55 21.77 4.66
C ARG A 20 3.29 21.56 6.16
N GLU A 21 2.34 22.29 6.74
CA GLU A 21 1.97 22.12 8.16
C GLU A 21 1.46 20.71 8.44
N LYS A 22 0.63 20.16 7.53
CA LYS A 22 0.16 18.78 7.64
C LYS A 22 1.33 17.80 7.67
N ILE A 23 2.34 17.97 6.81
CA ILE A 23 3.54 17.12 6.80
C ILE A 23 4.31 17.27 8.11
N VAL A 24 4.52 18.50 8.62
CA VAL A 24 5.18 18.74 9.92
C VAL A 24 4.50 17.96 11.04
N ASN A 25 3.18 18.07 11.14
CA ASN A 25 2.41 17.43 12.20
C ASN A 25 2.48 15.90 12.10
N THR A 26 2.36 15.34 10.89
CA THR A 26 2.49 13.89 10.71
C THR A 26 3.90 13.38 10.94
N ALA A 27 4.93 14.14 10.56
CA ALA A 27 6.32 13.77 10.79
C ALA A 27 6.64 13.71 12.29
N LYS A 28 6.16 14.71 13.06
CA LYS A 28 6.25 14.71 14.53
C LYS A 28 5.54 13.52 15.16
N ALA A 29 4.30 13.24 14.73
CA ALA A 29 3.53 12.10 15.24
C ALA A 29 4.23 10.74 14.96
N ASN A 30 4.90 10.65 13.82
CA ASN A 30 5.63 9.45 13.39
C ASN A 30 7.10 9.43 13.86
N ASN A 31 7.53 10.36 14.72
CA ASN A 31 8.90 10.49 15.23
C ASN A 31 9.98 10.48 14.12
N ARG A 32 9.70 11.13 12.98
CA ARG A 32 10.62 11.18 11.83
C ARG A 32 10.79 12.61 11.31
N SER A 33 11.86 12.84 10.56
CA SER A 33 12.07 14.13 9.90
C SER A 33 11.03 14.35 8.80
N MET A 34 10.82 15.61 8.42
CA MET A 34 9.94 15.96 7.29
C MET A 34 10.36 15.25 6.00
N ASN A 35 11.67 15.14 5.74
CA ASN A 35 12.18 14.49 4.54
C ASN A 35 11.88 12.98 4.57
N GLN A 36 12.09 12.32 5.71
CA GLN A 36 11.76 10.90 5.87
C GLN A 36 10.25 10.63 5.77
N GLU A 37 9.39 11.52 6.26
CA GLU A 37 7.93 11.41 6.10
C GLU A 37 7.54 11.48 4.62
N ILE A 38 8.14 12.40 3.86
CA ILE A 38 7.87 12.56 2.43
C ILE A 38 8.33 11.32 1.66
N VAL A 39 9.57 10.86 1.90
CA VAL A 39 10.13 9.68 1.25
C VAL A 39 9.29 8.43 1.54
N ALA A 40 8.97 8.17 2.81
CA ALA A 40 8.19 7.00 3.18
C ALA A 40 6.79 6.97 2.53
N ARG A 41 6.15 8.14 2.37
CA ARG A 41 4.86 8.22 1.67
C ARG A 41 4.99 7.96 0.17
N LEU A 42 6.06 8.47 -0.45
CA LEU A 42 6.32 8.23 -1.87
C LEU A 42 6.62 6.74 -2.11
N GLU A 43 7.48 6.13 -1.30
CA GLU A 43 7.74 4.68 -1.35
C GLU A 43 6.45 3.87 -1.20
N GLN A 44 5.59 4.24 -0.23
CA GLN A 44 4.31 3.60 -0.04
C GLN A 44 3.36 3.77 -1.24
N SER A 45 3.36 4.92 -1.92
CA SER A 45 2.52 5.10 -3.11
C SER A 45 2.93 4.16 -4.23
N PHE A 46 4.23 3.99 -4.47
CA PHE A 46 4.72 3.06 -5.50
C PHE A 46 4.48 1.59 -5.14
N ALA A 47 4.62 1.22 -3.86
CA ALA A 47 4.33 -0.15 -3.41
C ALA A 47 2.85 -0.57 -3.57
N ASN A 48 1.94 0.40 -3.64
CA ASN A 48 0.51 0.12 -3.87
C ASN A 48 0.17 0.00 -5.36
N ASP A 49 0.93 0.64 -6.24
CA ASP A 49 0.74 0.54 -7.70
C ASP A 49 1.24 -0.81 -8.26
N GLU A 50 2.14 -1.50 -7.56
CA GLU A 50 2.59 -2.85 -7.94
C GLU A 50 1.62 -3.96 -7.58
N LYS A 51 0.57 -3.67 -6.79
CA LYS A 51 -0.48 -4.66 -6.57
C LYS A 51 -1.31 -4.73 -7.84
N PRO A 52 -1.39 -5.91 -8.51
CA PRO A 52 -2.26 -6.04 -9.66
C PRO A 52 -3.67 -5.67 -9.21
N SER A 53 -4.30 -4.76 -9.94
CA SER A 53 -5.72 -4.38 -9.79
C SER A 53 -6.69 -5.58 -9.86
N ASN A 54 -6.17 -6.77 -10.14
CA ASN A 54 -6.87 -8.06 -10.21
C ASN A 54 -6.93 -8.85 -8.89
N GLN A 55 -6.46 -8.33 -7.75
CA GLN A 55 -6.66 -9.05 -6.47
C GLN A 55 -7.97 -8.68 -5.76
N TYR A 56 -9.04 -8.43 -6.53
CA TYR A 56 -10.38 -8.73 -6.05
C TYR A 56 -10.73 -10.11 -6.57
N VAL A 57 -10.66 -11.12 -5.70
CA VAL A 57 -11.37 -12.37 -5.95
C VAL A 57 -12.83 -11.97 -6.12
N ASP A 58 -13.42 -12.24 -7.28
CA ASP A 58 -14.87 -12.08 -7.46
C ASP A 58 -15.54 -12.99 -6.42
N ILE A 59 -15.98 -12.36 -5.33
CA ILE A 59 -16.56 -13.03 -4.17
C ILE A 59 -17.75 -13.88 -4.62
N SER A 60 -18.48 -13.43 -5.65
CA SER A 60 -19.59 -14.15 -6.26
C SER A 60 -19.15 -15.49 -6.84
N LYS A 61 -18.02 -15.50 -7.55
CA LYS A 61 -17.46 -16.71 -8.17
C LYS A 61 -16.88 -17.66 -7.11
N ALA A 62 -16.22 -17.13 -6.09
CA ALA A 62 -15.71 -17.93 -4.98
C ALA A 62 -16.85 -18.59 -4.18
N LEU A 63 -17.93 -17.86 -3.91
CA LEU A 63 -19.11 -18.38 -3.22
C LEU A 63 -19.84 -19.44 -4.05
N ALA A 64 -19.93 -19.28 -5.37
CA ALA A 64 -20.53 -20.27 -6.25
C ALA A 64 -19.80 -21.61 -6.20
N LEU A 65 -18.46 -21.59 -6.28
CA LEU A 65 -17.64 -22.81 -6.19
C LEU A 65 -17.79 -23.51 -4.84
N ILE A 66 -17.84 -22.76 -3.75
CA ILE A 66 -18.05 -23.31 -2.40
C ILE A 66 -19.45 -23.93 -2.28
N PHE A 67 -20.47 -23.29 -2.87
CA PHE A 67 -21.84 -23.80 -2.82
C PHE A 67 -21.99 -25.12 -3.57
N ASP A 68 -21.40 -25.23 -4.77
CA ASP A 68 -21.43 -26.45 -5.56
C ASP A 68 -20.77 -27.62 -4.82
N GLU A 69 -19.58 -27.40 -4.24
CA GLU A 69 -18.87 -28.40 -3.43
C GLU A 69 -19.72 -28.87 -2.22
N ILE A 70 -20.40 -27.94 -1.54
CA ILE A 70 -21.30 -28.28 -0.42
C ILE A 70 -22.50 -29.11 -0.90
N GLN A 71 -23.07 -28.83 -2.08
CA GLN A 71 -24.16 -29.63 -2.62
C GLN A 71 -23.71 -31.04 -2.97
N ASP A 72 -22.53 -31.19 -3.57
CA ASP A 72 -21.97 -32.49 -3.95
C ASP A 72 -21.69 -33.36 -2.72
N LEU A 73 -21.12 -32.78 -1.66
CA LEU A 73 -20.92 -33.47 -0.39
C LEU A 73 -22.25 -33.89 0.26
N LYS A 74 -23.26 -33.03 0.22
CA LYS A 74 -24.60 -33.34 0.77
C LYS A 74 -25.30 -34.46 0.00
N ASN A 75 -25.08 -34.53 -1.31
CA ASN A 75 -25.69 -35.56 -2.17
C ASN A 75 -24.98 -36.90 -2.02
N ASN A 76 -23.65 -36.92 -1.87
CA ASN A 76 -22.89 -38.14 -1.64
C ASN A 76 -23.11 -38.73 -0.24
N SER A 77 -23.40 -37.91 0.78
CA SER A 77 -23.70 -38.40 2.14
C SER A 77 -25.11 -38.96 2.31
N LYS A 78 -25.97 -38.90 1.28
CA LYS A 78 -27.35 -39.43 1.27
C LYS A 78 -27.50 -40.76 0.51
N LYS A 79 -26.42 -41.30 -0.03
CA LYS A 79 -26.38 -42.57 -0.78
C LYS A 79 -25.75 -43.65 0.08
#